data_AF-A0A1Y1KXH2-F1
#
_entry.id   AF-A0A1Y1KXH2-F1
#
_cell.length_a   1.000
_cell.length_b   1.000
_cell.length_c   1.000
_cell.angle_alpha   90.00
_cell.angle_beta   90.00
_cell.angle_gamma   90.00
#
_symmetry.space_group_name_H-M   'P 1'
#
loop_
_entity.id
_entity.type
_entity.pdbx_description
1 polymer ?
#
loop_
_entity_poly.entity_id
_entity_poly.type
_entity_poly.pdbx_seq_one_letter_code
_entity_poly.pdbx_strand_id
1 'polypeptide(L)'
;MCCREHDHCPHYIEKGECKQGICNKSSFTRSHCDCDANFRRCLQNVNSETANTIGAIFFNVVQVICFKQRNPCSEFQSSERVDENAVEHDKCGIEFAVVERYEPSRTFCCSTRGEVLEIYFNRMLKKLHLL
;
A
#
# COMPACT_ATOMS: atom_id res chain seq x y z
N MET A 1 7.34 4.26 -13.37
CA MET A 1 5.88 4.43 -13.64
C MET A 1 5.14 3.86 -12.42
N CYS A 2 4.70 4.71 -11.47
CA CYS A 2 4.38 4.25 -10.11
C CYS A 2 3.26 3.21 -9.99
N CYS A 3 2.08 3.44 -10.59
CA CYS A 3 0.94 2.52 -10.45
C CYS A 3 1.23 1.15 -11.09
N ARG A 4 1.85 1.14 -12.27
CA ARG A 4 2.19 -0.11 -12.95
C ARG A 4 3.17 -0.95 -12.12
N GLU A 5 4.17 -0.32 -11.51
CA GLU A 5 5.11 -1.03 -10.62
C GLU A 5 4.42 -1.57 -9.37
N HIS A 6 3.47 -0.82 -8.81
CA HIS A 6 2.66 -1.26 -7.67
C HIS A 6 1.75 -2.45 -8.00
N ASP A 7 1.11 -2.44 -9.17
CA ASP A 7 0.26 -3.55 -9.64
C ASP A 7 1.04 -4.85 -9.88
N HIS A 8 2.36 -4.77 -10.13
CA HIS A 8 3.24 -5.93 -10.29
C HIS A 8 3.96 -6.32 -8.99
N CYS A 9 3.41 -5.95 -7.83
CA CYS A 9 3.96 -6.37 -6.55
C CYS A 9 4.05 -7.92 -6.50
N PRO A 10 5.22 -8.50 -6.21
CA PRO A 10 5.39 -9.97 -6.22
C PRO A 10 4.70 -10.66 -5.05
N HIS A 11 4.30 -9.88 -4.03
CA HIS A 11 3.68 -10.37 -2.81
C HIS A 11 2.34 -9.66 -2.61
N TYR A 12 1.28 -10.38 -2.93
CA TYR A 12 -0.09 -9.90 -2.79
C TYR A 12 -1.01 -10.99 -2.24
N ILE A 13 -2.16 -10.57 -1.71
CA ILE A 13 -3.27 -11.43 -1.29
C ILE A 13 -4.52 -10.97 -2.06
N GLU A 14 -5.05 -11.81 -2.94
CA GLU A 14 -6.23 -11.49 -3.74
C GLU A 14 -7.48 -11.31 -2.87
N LYS A 15 -8.53 -10.72 -3.44
CA LYS A 15 -9.84 -10.64 -2.80
C LYS A 15 -10.34 -12.04 -2.42
N GLY A 16 -10.64 -12.25 -1.15
CA GLY A 16 -11.14 -13.52 -0.62
C GLY A 16 -10.08 -14.58 -0.37
N GLU A 17 -8.82 -14.33 -0.76
CA GLU A 17 -7.73 -15.27 -0.56
C GLU A 17 -7.25 -15.26 0.91
N CYS A 18 -6.86 -16.45 1.41
CA CYS A 18 -6.19 -16.61 2.69
C CYS A 18 -4.74 -17.07 2.48
N LYS A 19 -3.79 -16.39 3.10
CA LYS A 19 -2.36 -16.74 3.09
C LYS A 19 -1.81 -16.68 4.52
N GLN A 20 -1.02 -17.68 4.92
CA GLN A 20 -0.22 -17.66 6.15
C GLN A 20 -0.99 -17.19 7.41
N GLY A 21 -2.24 -17.64 7.56
CA GLY A 21 -3.08 -17.36 8.74
C GLY A 21 -3.89 -16.06 8.70
N ILE A 22 -3.83 -15.26 7.62
CA ILE A 22 -4.70 -14.10 7.42
C ILE A 22 -5.53 -14.25 6.15
N CYS A 23 -6.72 -13.64 6.11
CA CYS A 23 -7.63 -13.67 4.97
C CYS A 23 -8.00 -12.26 4.54
N ASN A 24 -7.83 -11.96 3.25
CA ASN A 24 -8.25 -10.69 2.70
C ASN A 24 -9.76 -10.68 2.45
N LYS A 25 -10.54 -10.21 3.43
CA LYS A 25 -11.99 -10.08 3.33
C LYS A 25 -12.45 -8.82 2.57
N SER A 26 -11.51 -7.98 2.13
CA SER A 26 -11.85 -6.74 1.43
C SER A 26 -12.19 -7.00 -0.03
N SER A 27 -12.81 -6.04 -0.70
CA SER A 27 -13.16 -6.13 -2.13
C SER A 27 -11.99 -5.88 -3.09
N PHE A 28 -10.78 -5.68 -2.58
CA PHE A 28 -9.60 -5.32 -3.36
C PHE A 28 -8.40 -6.21 -2.99
N THR A 29 -7.46 -6.36 -3.90
CA THR A 29 -6.17 -7.03 -3.63
C THR A 29 -5.37 -6.24 -2.61
N ARG A 30 -4.72 -6.95 -1.68
CA ARG A 30 -3.83 -6.38 -0.67
C ARG A 30 -2.39 -6.65 -1.08
N SER A 31 -1.54 -5.63 -1.10
CA SER A 31 -0.12 -5.75 -1.43
C SER A 31 0.74 -5.81 -0.15
N HIS A 32 1.99 -6.26 -0.28
CA HIS A 32 2.96 -6.20 0.81
C HIS A 32 3.26 -4.74 1.18
N CYS A 33 3.49 -4.46 2.47
CA CYS A 33 3.72 -3.10 2.95
C CYS A 33 4.95 -2.43 2.29
N ASP A 34 5.94 -3.20 1.85
CA ASP A 34 7.09 -2.65 1.10
C ASP A 34 6.68 -2.13 -0.28
N CYS A 35 5.75 -2.80 -0.96
CA CYS A 35 5.23 -2.34 -2.25
C CYS A 35 4.45 -1.04 -2.06
N ASP A 36 3.61 -0.95 -1.03
CA ASP A 36 2.86 0.27 -0.73
C ASP A 36 3.79 1.42 -0.30
N ALA A 37 4.83 1.14 0.48
CA ALA A 37 5.82 2.15 0.88
C ALA A 37 6.65 2.64 -0.32
N ASN A 38 7.03 1.75 -1.23
CA ASN A 38 7.70 2.10 -2.49
C ASN A 38 6.77 2.93 -3.39
N PHE A 39 5.49 2.56 -3.48
CA PHE A 39 4.49 3.30 -4.22
C PHE A 39 4.32 4.72 -3.68
N ARG A 40 4.19 4.87 -2.36
CA ARG A 40 4.15 6.18 -1.67
C ARG A 40 5.37 7.04 -2.06
N ARG A 41 6.58 6.49 -1.92
CA ARG A 41 7.83 7.20 -2.25
C ARG A 41 7.93 7.54 -3.74
N CYS A 42 7.47 6.67 -4.63
CA CYS A 42 7.44 6.93 -6.07
C CYS A 42 6.54 8.13 -6.40
N LEU A 43 5.32 8.16 -5.84
CA LEU A 43 4.38 9.27 -6.03
C LEU A 43 4.96 10.60 -5.49
N GLN A 44 5.60 10.56 -4.31
CA GLN A 44 6.28 11.71 -3.72
C GLN A 44 7.41 12.23 -4.62
N ASN A 45 8.20 11.33 -5.22
CA ASN A 45 9.29 11.70 -6.12
C ASN A 45 8.78 12.28 -7.46
N VAL A 46 7.67 11.76 -7.99
CA VAL A 46 7.03 12.32 -9.19
C VAL A 46 6.47 13.71 -8.90
N ASN A 47 5.86 13.91 -7.73
CA ASN A 47 5.36 15.18 -7.22
C ASN A 47 4.52 15.99 -8.23
N SER A 48 3.75 15.32 -9.07
CA SER A 48 2.77 15.97 -9.94
C SER A 48 1.43 16.11 -9.23
N GLU A 49 0.57 17.00 -9.72
CA GLU A 49 -0.83 17.12 -9.29
C GLU A 49 -1.51 15.75 -9.21
N THR A 50 -1.45 14.98 -10.30
CA THR A 50 -2.05 13.64 -10.37
C THR A 50 -1.43 12.68 -9.37
N ALA A 51 -0.09 12.67 -9.22
CA ALA A 51 0.58 11.78 -8.27
C ALA A 51 0.18 12.09 -6.83
N ASN A 52 0.09 13.38 -6.49
CA ASN A 52 -0.32 13.85 -5.17
C ASN A 52 -1.80 13.52 -4.89
N THR A 53 -2.68 13.69 -5.87
CA THR A 53 -4.09 13.26 -5.78
C THR A 53 -4.20 11.76 -5.54
N ILE A 54 -3.49 10.93 -6.32
CA ILE A 54 -3.50 9.47 -6.14
C ILE A 54 -3.00 9.10 -4.75
N GLY A 55 -1.89 9.69 -4.30
CA GLY A 55 -1.33 9.46 -2.98
C GLY A 55 -2.31 9.80 -1.85
N ALA A 56 -2.98 10.95 -1.94
CA ALA A 56 -3.99 11.35 -0.96
C ALA A 56 -5.20 10.40 -0.93
N ILE A 57 -5.74 10.01 -2.10
CA ILE A 57 -6.85 9.05 -2.13
C ILE A 57 -6.43 7.72 -1.51
N PHE A 58 -5.30 7.16 -1.94
CA PHE A 58 -4.89 5.80 -1.58
C PHE A 58 -4.50 5.67 -0.10
N PHE A 59 -3.68 6.59 0.40
CA PHE A 59 -3.10 6.49 1.75
C PHE A 59 -3.86 7.28 2.83
N ASN A 60 -4.61 8.33 2.46
CA ASN A 60 -5.27 9.19 3.46
C ASN A 60 -6.79 8.94 3.53
N VAL A 61 -7.44 8.70 2.39
CA VAL A 61 -8.90 8.51 2.29
C VAL A 61 -9.28 7.04 2.36
N VAL A 62 -8.81 6.22 1.42
CA VAL A 62 -9.10 4.79 1.37
C VAL A 62 -8.43 4.06 2.53
N GLN A 63 -7.28 4.57 2.99
CA GLN A 63 -6.47 3.99 4.07
C GLN A 63 -6.24 2.50 3.82
N VAL A 64 -5.62 2.18 2.68
CA VAL A 64 -5.36 0.78 2.35
C VAL A 64 -4.55 0.09 3.46
N ILE A 65 -5.02 -1.08 3.83
CA ILE A 65 -4.32 -2.03 4.68
C ILE A 65 -3.37 -2.82 3.78
N CYS A 66 -2.13 -2.97 4.21
CA CYS A 66 -1.13 -3.84 3.60
C CYS A 66 -0.89 -5.06 4.52
N PHE A 67 -0.01 -5.98 4.12
CA PHE A 67 0.47 -7.03 5.02
C PHE A 67 2.00 -7.06 5.07
N LYS A 68 2.54 -7.52 6.20
CA LYS A 68 3.97 -7.68 6.45
C LYS A 68 4.24 -8.89 7.34
N GLN A 69 5.49 -9.33 7.43
CA GLN A 69 5.91 -10.34 8.39
C GLN A 69 5.74 -9.80 9.83
N ARG A 70 5.27 -10.66 10.73
CA ARG A 70 5.15 -10.36 12.16
C ARG A 70 6.54 -10.21 12.76
N ASN A 71 6.79 -9.14 13.51
CA ASN A 71 8.05 -8.95 14.23
C ASN A 71 7.81 -8.87 15.75
N PRO A 72 8.60 -9.58 16.58
CA PRO A 72 9.62 -10.57 16.21
C PRO A 72 8.98 -11.86 15.67
N CYS A 73 9.62 -12.49 14.68
CA CYS A 73 9.32 -13.88 14.33
C CYS A 73 9.75 -14.75 15.52
N SER A 74 8.89 -15.68 16.00
CA SER A 74 9.29 -16.52 17.13
C SER A 74 10.40 -17.49 16.70
N GLU A 75 11.29 -17.87 17.61
CA GLU A 75 12.35 -18.85 17.33
C GLU A 75 11.78 -20.19 16.80
N PHE A 76 10.57 -20.56 17.26
CA PHE A 76 9.81 -21.72 16.78
C PHE A 76 9.25 -21.57 15.35
N GLN A 77 9.20 -20.36 14.80
CA GLN A 77 8.82 -20.06 13.41
C GLN A 77 10.04 -19.87 12.49
N SER A 78 11.25 -20.06 13.02
CA SER A 78 12.53 -19.87 12.31
C SER A 78 13.31 -21.17 12.12
N SER A 79 12.65 -22.31 12.28
CA SER A 79 13.26 -23.62 12.19
C SER A 79 12.40 -24.51 11.29
N GLU A 80 12.93 -24.90 10.13
CA GLU A 80 13.56 -26.22 10.03
C GLU A 80 14.41 -26.46 8.76
N ARG A 81 15.58 -27.07 9.02
CA ARG A 81 16.34 -28.05 8.23
C ARG A 81 16.64 -27.77 6.75
N VAL A 82 17.96 -27.77 6.49
CA VAL A 82 18.63 -27.95 5.20
C VAL A 82 18.05 -29.15 4.45
N ASP A 83 17.50 -28.92 3.26
CA ASP A 83 17.50 -29.89 2.18
C ASP A 83 17.75 -29.18 0.84
N GLU A 84 18.79 -29.65 0.14
CA GLU A 84 19.37 -29.07 -1.08
C GLU A 84 18.51 -29.35 -2.32
N ASN A 85 17.32 -28.77 -2.48
CA ASN A 85 16.72 -28.46 -3.79
C ASN A 85 15.38 -27.70 -3.65
N ALA A 86 15.36 -26.46 -4.16
CA ALA A 86 14.20 -25.57 -4.36
C ALA A 86 13.52 -24.99 -3.09
N VAL A 87 14.11 -23.87 -2.64
CA VAL A 87 13.64 -22.83 -1.70
C VAL A 87 12.12 -22.70 -1.53
N GLU A 88 11.57 -23.27 -0.46
CA GLU A 88 10.32 -22.81 0.14
C GLU A 88 10.66 -22.03 1.42
N HIS A 89 10.68 -20.70 1.28
CA HIS A 89 11.04 -19.78 2.37
C HIS A 89 10.21 -20.04 3.62
N ASP A 90 10.91 -20.46 4.67
CA ASP A 90 10.47 -20.60 6.06
C ASP A 90 9.76 -19.30 6.49
N LYS A 91 8.44 -19.38 6.62
CA LYS A 91 7.56 -18.22 6.49
C LYS A 91 7.04 -17.80 7.85
N CYS A 92 7.74 -16.87 8.46
CA CYS A 92 7.21 -16.06 9.56
C CYS A 92 5.75 -15.66 9.28
N GLY A 93 4.88 -15.82 10.28
CA GLY A 93 3.46 -15.48 10.13
C GLY A 93 3.31 -14.02 9.68
N ILE A 94 2.34 -13.75 8.82
CA ILE A 94 2.07 -12.39 8.35
C ILE A 94 0.93 -11.76 9.13
N GLU A 95 0.89 -10.44 9.14
CA GLU A 95 -0.15 -9.64 9.78
C GLU A 95 -0.53 -8.44 8.92
N PHE A 96 -1.76 -7.96 9.09
CA PHE A 96 -2.22 -6.74 8.46
C PHE A 96 -1.61 -5.51 9.16
N ALA A 97 -1.26 -4.50 8.38
CA ALA A 97 -0.74 -3.24 8.88
C ALA A 97 -1.29 -2.05 8.10
N VAL A 98 -1.27 -0.88 8.74
CA VAL A 98 -1.60 0.40 8.12
C VAL A 98 -0.30 1.05 7.64
N VAL A 99 -0.30 1.55 6.40
CA VAL A 99 0.85 2.30 5.85
C VAL A 99 0.80 3.74 6.35
N GLU A 100 1.97 4.39 6.44
CA GLU A 100 2.06 5.82 6.72
C GLU A 100 1.23 6.66 5.73
N ARG A 101 0.68 7.77 6.23
CA ARG A 101 -0.08 8.73 5.42
C ARG A 101 0.78 9.37 4.33
N TYR A 102 0.16 9.74 3.23
CA TYR A 102 0.81 10.45 2.15
C TYR A 102 0.98 11.93 2.48
N GLU A 103 2.22 12.41 2.40
CA GLU A 103 2.59 13.81 2.51
C GLU A 103 3.35 14.24 1.24
N PRO A 104 2.90 15.27 0.51
CA PRO A 104 3.57 15.71 -0.72
C PRO A 104 4.90 16.41 -0.43
N SER A 105 5.93 16.13 -1.24
CA SER A 105 7.30 16.67 -1.04
C SER A 105 7.46 18.17 -1.28
N ARG A 106 6.50 18.82 -1.97
CA ARG A 106 6.36 20.27 -1.99
C ARG A 106 4.90 20.61 -1.74
N THR A 107 4.66 21.53 -0.84
CA THR A 107 3.35 22.15 -0.65
C THR A 107 2.99 22.86 -1.97
N PHE A 108 2.16 22.24 -2.81
CA PHE A 108 1.46 22.92 -3.91
C PHE A 108 0.40 23.91 -3.38
N CYS A 109 0.46 24.26 -2.10
CA CYS A 109 -0.48 25.18 -1.50
C CYS A 109 0.04 26.61 -1.75
N CYS A 110 -0.86 27.43 -2.29
CA CYS A 110 -0.68 28.83 -2.67
C CYS A 110 -0.17 29.13 -4.10
N SER A 111 -0.61 28.36 -5.09
CA SER A 111 -0.84 28.93 -6.44
C SER A 111 -2.34 28.86 -6.71
N THR A 112 -2.92 29.81 -7.43
CA THR A 112 -4.37 29.94 -7.70
C THR A 112 -5.02 28.70 -8.38
N ARG A 113 -4.23 27.68 -8.74
CA ARG A 113 -4.66 26.32 -9.14
C ARG A 113 -4.87 25.32 -7.98
N GLY A 114 -4.32 25.58 -6.79
CA GLY A 114 -4.39 24.69 -5.63
C GLY A 114 -5.80 24.60 -5.02
N GLU A 115 -6.54 25.71 -4.99
CA GLU A 115 -7.96 25.71 -4.59
C GLU A 115 -8.81 24.86 -5.54
N VAL A 116 -8.49 24.89 -6.83
CA VAL A 116 -9.18 24.11 -7.86
C VAL A 116 -8.98 22.62 -7.63
N LEU A 117 -7.76 22.19 -7.29
CA LEU A 117 -7.44 20.80 -6.96
C LEU A 117 -8.14 20.29 -5.72
N GLU A 118 -8.18 21.08 -4.65
CA GLU A 118 -8.90 20.73 -3.43
C GLU A 118 -10.41 20.65 -3.69
N ILE A 119 -10.95 21.53 -4.55
CA ILE A 119 -12.35 21.45 -5.02
C ILE A 119 -12.58 20.21 -5.89
N TYR A 120 -11.68 19.86 -6.80
CA TYR A 120 -11.81 18.66 -7.65
C TYR A 120 -11.65 17.37 -6.84
N PHE A 121 -10.72 17.34 -5.89
CA PHE A 121 -10.53 16.25 -4.95
C PHE A 121 -11.78 16.07 -4.09
N ASN A 122 -12.27 17.14 -3.45
CA ASN A 122 -13.51 17.09 -2.66
C ASN A 122 -14.73 16.72 -3.51
N ARG A 123 -14.82 17.20 -4.77
CA ARG A 123 -15.87 16.78 -5.72
C ARG A 123 -15.75 15.29 -6.08
N MET A 124 -14.54 14.81 -6.35
CA MET A 124 -14.27 13.41 -6.68
C MET A 124 -14.63 12.51 -5.50
N LEU A 125 -14.21 12.89 -4.29
CA LEU A 125 -14.52 12.15 -3.07
C LEU A 125 -16.03 12.13 -2.77
N LYS A 126 -16.74 13.26 -2.91
CA LYS A 126 -18.21 13.29 -2.83
C LYS A 126 -18.88 12.40 -3.88
N LYS A 127 -18.36 12.41 -5.12
CA LYS A 127 -18.88 11.57 -6.22
C LYS A 127 -18.63 10.08 -5.98
N LEU A 128 -17.59 9.75 -5.23
CA LEU A 128 -17.25 8.38 -4.82
C LEU A 128 -17.84 8.02 -3.44
N HIS A 129 -18.63 8.89 -2.81
CA HIS A 129 -19.20 8.72 -1.46
C HIS A 129 -18.15 8.47 -0.37
N LEU A 130 -16.98 9.09 -0.51
CA LEU A 130 -15.86 9.00 0.43
C LEU A 130 -15.75 10.22 1.36
N LEU A 131 -16.58 11.25 1.15
CA LEU A 131 -16.76 12.46 1.97
C LEU A 131 -18.23 12.91 1.94
#